data_AF-A0A968VU61-F1
#
_entry.id   AF-A0A968VU61-F1
#
_cell.length_a   1.000
_cell.length_b   1.000
_cell.length_c   1.000
_cell.angle_alpha   90.00
_cell.angle_beta   90.00
_cell.angle_gamma   90.00
#
_symmetry.space_group_name_H-M   'P 1'
#
loop_
_entity.id
_entity.type
_entity.pdbx_description
1 polymer ?
#
loop_
_entity_poly.entity_id
_entity_poly.type
_entity_poly.pdbx_seq_one_letter_code
_entity_poly.pdbx_strand_id
1 'polypeptide(L)'
;MVQGRHKEAFEQFERVTKLNDSINASLAHANIANLLSRRELPETYNLSLAEQHLRFALQIATSPQERMGMRYNLSHILHEQGKREEALEILDELEKDLLSAMDLKMAKLLPYIRIRKASYRSK
;
A
#
# COMPACT_ATOMS: atom_id res chain seq x y z
N MET A 1 -8.58 -14.12 -21.40
CA MET A 1 -7.71 -14.88 -20.47
C MET A 1 -6.97 -14.00 -19.46
N VAL A 2 -7.50 -12.83 -19.05
CA VAL A 2 -6.84 -11.96 -18.05
C VAL A 2 -7.21 -12.39 -16.62
N GLN A 3 -8.43 -12.89 -16.42
CA GLN A 3 -8.97 -13.28 -15.11
C GLN A 3 -8.17 -14.39 -14.41
N GLY A 4 -7.74 -15.44 -15.14
CA GLY A 4 -6.96 -16.54 -14.54
C GLY A 4 -5.61 -16.11 -13.97
N ARG A 5 -4.94 -15.13 -14.59
CA ARG A 5 -3.60 -14.67 -14.18
C ARG A 5 -3.60 -13.92 -12.86
N HIS A 6 -4.70 -13.26 -12.49
CA HIS A 6 -4.80 -12.56 -11.20
C HIS A 6 -4.97 -13.52 -10.03
N LYS A 7 -5.73 -14.59 -10.24
CA LYS A 7 -5.87 -15.66 -9.26
C LYS A 7 -4.55 -16.41 -9.07
N GLU A 8 -3.87 -16.76 -10.15
CA GLU A 8 -2.53 -17.37 -10.10
C GLU A 8 -1.53 -16.46 -9.36
N ALA A 9 -1.50 -15.16 -9.67
CA ALA A 9 -0.63 -14.21 -8.98
C ALA A 9 -0.92 -14.14 -7.47
N PHE A 10 -2.21 -14.12 -7.09
CA PHE A 10 -2.63 -14.13 -5.70
C PHE A 10 -2.11 -15.39 -4.97
N GLU A 11 -2.32 -16.57 -5.56
CA GLU A 11 -1.85 -17.84 -5.00
C GLU A 11 -0.32 -17.90 -4.86
N GLN A 12 0.42 -17.36 -5.83
CA GLN A 12 1.89 -17.29 -5.72
C GLN A 12 2.32 -16.38 -4.57
N PHE A 13 1.73 -15.18 -4.46
CA PHE A 13 2.07 -14.29 -3.35
C PHE A 13 1.70 -14.91 -1.99
N GLU A 14 0.56 -15.59 -1.88
CA GLU A 14 0.13 -16.27 -0.66
C GLU A 14 1.08 -17.41 -0.24
N ARG A 15 1.81 -18.01 -1.18
CA ARG A 15 2.88 -18.96 -0.85
C ARG A 15 4.11 -18.24 -0.30
N VAL A 16 4.48 -17.10 -0.90
CA VAL A 16 5.64 -16.30 -0.46
C VAL A 16 5.43 -15.76 0.96
N THR A 17 4.21 -15.37 1.35
CA THR A 17 3.93 -14.90 2.71
C THR A 17 4.18 -15.95 3.80
N LYS A 18 4.23 -17.24 3.45
CA LYS A 18 4.49 -18.37 4.36
C LYS A 18 5.97 -18.73 4.46
N LEU A 19 6.84 -18.08 3.69
CA LEU A 19 8.29 -18.30 3.72
C LEU A 19 8.93 -17.54 4.89
N ASN A 20 10.04 -18.07 5.41
CA ASN A 20 10.81 -17.42 6.49
C ASN A 20 11.77 -16.33 5.94
N ASP A 21 11.24 -15.45 5.09
CA ASP A 21 11.95 -14.33 4.49
C ASP A 21 11.11 -13.07 4.62
N SER A 22 11.47 -12.21 5.58
CA SER A 22 10.71 -11.01 5.92
C SER A 22 10.60 -10.02 4.75
N ILE A 23 11.64 -9.89 3.92
CA ILE A 23 11.64 -8.94 2.80
C ILE A 23 10.65 -9.43 1.75
N ASN A 24 10.80 -10.67 1.30
CA ASN A 24 9.94 -11.25 0.29
C ASN A 24 8.48 -11.38 0.78
N ALA A 25 8.28 -11.71 2.06
CA ALA A 25 6.95 -11.73 2.68
C ALA A 25 6.32 -10.34 2.69
N SER A 26 7.04 -9.29 3.09
CA SER A 26 6.50 -7.92 3.14
C SER A 26 6.01 -7.44 1.76
N LEU A 27 6.80 -7.70 0.72
CA LEU A 27 6.45 -7.35 -0.67
C LEU A 27 5.28 -8.18 -1.18
N ALA A 28 5.23 -9.47 -0.85
CA ALA A 28 4.12 -10.33 -1.21
C ALA A 28 2.81 -9.85 -0.57
N HIS A 29 2.81 -9.49 0.71
CA HIS A 29 1.64 -8.90 1.37
C HIS A 29 1.21 -7.59 0.70
N ALA A 30 2.13 -6.69 0.37
CA ALA A 30 1.80 -5.44 -0.33
C ALA A 30 1.20 -5.71 -1.74
N ASN A 31 1.70 -6.71 -2.45
CA ASN A 31 1.17 -7.10 -3.76
C ASN A 31 -0.23 -7.72 -3.67
N ILE A 32 -0.48 -8.55 -2.65
CA ILE A 32 -1.82 -9.09 -2.36
C ILE A 32 -2.79 -7.93 -2.11
N ALA A 33 -2.44 -6.97 -1.26
CA ALA A 33 -3.29 -5.82 -0.99
C ALA A 33 -3.61 -5.01 -2.26
N ASN A 34 -2.61 -4.81 -3.14
CA ASN A 34 -2.83 -4.14 -4.41
C ASN A 34 -3.84 -4.89 -5.29
N LEU A 35 -3.76 -6.22 -5.38
CA LEU A 35 -4.73 -7.04 -6.12
C LEU A 35 -6.14 -6.94 -5.51
N LEU A 36 -6.23 -7.04 -4.19
CA LEU A 36 -7.49 -6.97 -3.44
C LEU A 36 -8.17 -5.59 -3.53
N SER A 37 -7.43 -4.53 -3.84
CA SER A 37 -7.98 -3.16 -3.95
C SER A 37 -8.48 -2.78 -5.35
N ARG A 38 -8.34 -3.67 -6.34
CA ARG A 38 -8.72 -3.41 -7.74
C ARG A 38 -10.21 -3.63 -7.97
N ARG A 39 -10.96 -2.54 -8.16
CA ARG A 39 -12.41 -2.60 -8.44
C ARG A 39 -12.73 -3.35 -9.73
N GLU A 40 -11.81 -3.39 -10.68
CA GLU A 40 -11.92 -4.13 -11.93
C GLU A 40 -11.76 -5.66 -11.77
N LEU A 41 -11.36 -6.13 -10.58
CA LEU A 41 -11.23 -7.55 -10.22
C LEU A 41 -12.23 -7.91 -9.12
N PRO A 42 -13.55 -7.95 -9.41
CA PRO A 42 -14.59 -8.10 -8.38
C PRO A 42 -14.47 -9.40 -7.59
N GLU A 43 -13.95 -10.47 -8.20
CA GLU A 43 -13.74 -11.77 -7.53
C GLU A 43 -12.72 -11.70 -6.39
N THR A 44 -11.75 -10.79 -6.49
CA THR A 44 -10.71 -10.59 -5.47
C THR A 44 -10.90 -9.29 -4.70
N TYR A 45 -11.87 -8.46 -5.06
CA TYR A 45 -12.01 -7.12 -4.47
C TYR A 45 -12.44 -7.19 -3.01
N ASN A 46 -11.55 -6.79 -2.11
CA ASN A 46 -11.79 -6.77 -0.67
C ASN A 46 -10.87 -5.74 0.01
N LEU A 47 -11.35 -4.52 0.20
CA LEU A 47 -10.56 -3.44 0.81
C LEU A 47 -10.18 -3.74 2.26
N SER A 48 -11.03 -4.42 3.03
CA SER A 48 -10.73 -4.77 4.43
C SER A 48 -9.58 -5.76 4.53
N LEU A 49 -9.56 -6.77 3.66
CA LEU A 49 -8.44 -7.71 3.59
C LEU A 49 -7.19 -7.02 3.01
N ALA A 50 -7.33 -6.13 2.04
CA ALA A 50 -6.22 -5.34 1.51
C ALA A 50 -5.55 -4.50 2.61
N GLU A 51 -6.34 -3.86 3.46
CA GLU A 51 -5.85 -3.10 4.62
C GLU A 51 -5.06 -3.99 5.58
N GLN A 52 -5.59 -5.17 5.93
CA GLN A 52 -4.92 -6.12 6.83
C GLN A 52 -3.55 -6.54 6.27
N HIS A 53 -3.49 -6.89 4.98
CA HIS A 53 -2.24 -7.26 4.33
C HIS A 53 -1.21 -6.12 4.35
N LEU A 54 -1.62 -4.86 4.09
CA LEU A 54 -0.68 -3.73 4.15
C LEU A 54 -0.21 -3.40 5.56
N ARG A 55 -1.08 -3.48 6.56
CA ARG A 55 -0.67 -3.29 7.96
C ARG A 55 0.33 -4.35 8.39
N PHE A 56 0.12 -5.61 8.01
CA PHE A 56 1.09 -6.67 8.27
C PHE A 56 2.39 -6.42 7.52
N ALA A 57 2.33 -6.09 6.21
CA ALA A 57 3.51 -5.75 5.42
C ALA A 57 4.33 -4.64 6.08
N LEU A 58 3.68 -3.59 6.61
CA LEU A 58 4.34 -2.50 7.34
C LEU A 58 5.02 -2.95 8.63
N GLN A 59 4.45 -3.92 9.35
CA GLN A 59 5.05 -4.47 10.58
C GLN A 59 6.34 -5.25 10.30
N ILE A 60 6.42 -5.94 9.16
CA ILE A 60 7.56 -6.79 8.81
C ILE A 60 8.53 -6.17 7.78
N ALA A 61 8.19 -4.98 7.25
CA ALA A 61 9.02 -4.26 6.28
C ALA A 61 10.32 -3.76 6.93
N THR A 62 11.45 -4.02 6.27
CA THR A 62 12.77 -3.74 6.85
C THR A 62 13.35 -2.42 6.35
N SER A 63 13.04 -2.00 5.12
CA SER A 63 13.56 -0.76 4.56
C SER A 63 12.60 0.43 4.72
N PRO A 64 13.12 1.66 4.94
CA PRO A 64 12.31 2.88 4.90
C PRO A 64 11.58 3.05 3.56
N GLN A 65 12.24 2.69 2.46
CA GLN A 65 11.70 2.73 1.10
C GLN A 65 10.43 1.88 0.96
N GLU A 66 10.45 0.64 1.44
CA GLU A 66 9.29 -0.27 1.47
C GLU A 66 8.15 0.33 2.29
N ARG A 67 8.45 0.76 3.52
CA ARG A 67 7.45 1.32 4.44
C ARG A 67 6.73 2.53 3.85
N MET A 68 7.45 3.38 3.12
CA MET A 68 6.85 4.54 2.45
C MET A 68 5.87 4.13 1.35
N GLY A 69 6.26 3.21 0.47
CA GLY A 69 5.37 2.71 -0.59
C GLY A 69 4.12 2.06 -0.01
N MET A 70 4.27 1.27 1.05
CA MET A 70 3.15 0.62 1.75
C MET A 70 2.23 1.62 2.45
N ARG A 71 2.76 2.67 3.10
CA ARG A 71 1.94 3.75 3.70
C ARG A 71 1.14 4.51 2.65
N TYR A 72 1.76 4.80 1.51
CA TYR A 72 1.06 5.44 0.38
C TYR A 72 -0.09 4.59 -0.15
N ASN A 73 0.11 3.27 -0.25
CA ASN A 73 -0.95 2.35 -0.67
C ASN A 73 -2.03 2.20 0.42
N LEU A 74 -1.65 2.18 1.69
CA LEU A 74 -2.58 2.09 2.80
C LEU A 74 -3.49 3.32 2.86
N SER A 75 -2.94 4.52 2.66
CA SER A 75 -3.75 5.75 2.60
C SER A 75 -4.78 5.69 1.47
N HIS A 76 -4.45 5.03 0.35
CA HIS A 76 -5.41 4.77 -0.74
C HIS A 76 -6.59 3.94 -0.26
N ILE A 77 -6.29 2.77 0.30
CA ILE A 77 -7.29 1.80 0.69
C ILE A 77 -8.20 2.36 1.78
N LEU A 78 -7.63 3.08 2.76
CA LEU A 78 -8.40 3.75 3.80
C LEU A 78 -9.34 4.81 3.22
N HIS A 79 -8.87 5.64 2.28
CA HIS A 79 -9.74 6.61 1.61
C HIS A 79 -10.87 5.92 0.84
N GLU A 80 -10.57 4.85 0.11
CA GLU A 80 -11.56 4.07 -0.65
C GLU A 80 -12.59 3.37 0.27
N GLN A 81 -12.22 3.07 1.52
CA GLN A 81 -13.13 2.58 2.56
C GLN A 81 -13.96 3.70 3.23
N GLY A 82 -13.74 4.97 2.88
CA GLY A 82 -14.37 6.12 3.54
C GLY A 82 -13.69 6.56 4.84
N LYS A 83 -12.56 5.96 5.22
CA LYS A 83 -11.74 6.35 6.38
C LYS A 83 -10.83 7.52 6.02
N ARG A 84 -11.43 8.65 5.68
CA ARG A 84 -10.76 9.81 5.08
C ARG A 84 -9.73 10.44 6.01
N GLU A 85 -10.07 10.62 7.28
CA GLU A 85 -9.21 11.27 8.28
C GLU A 85 -7.94 10.44 8.53
N GLU A 86 -8.09 9.12 8.69
CA GLU A 86 -6.97 8.20 8.87
C GLU A 86 -6.06 8.17 7.63
N ALA A 87 -6.65 8.22 6.42
CA ALA A 87 -5.88 8.31 5.19
C ALA A 87 -5.06 9.62 5.09
N LEU A 88 -5.62 10.74 5.56
CA LEU A 88 -4.92 12.03 5.59
C LEU A 88 -3.79 12.04 6.62
N GLU A 89 -4.02 11.47 7.81
CA GLU A 89 -3.01 11.37 8.87
C GLU A 89 -1.77 10.61 8.36
N ILE A 90 -1.95 9.46 7.70
CA ILE A 90 -0.84 8.70 7.11
C ILE A 90 -0.05 9.55 6.09
N LEU A 91 -0.74 10.33 5.26
CA LEU A 91 -0.08 11.17 4.26
C LEU A 91 0.63 12.37 4.88
N ASP A 92 0.10 12.93 5.96
CA ASP A 92 0.74 14.01 6.72
C ASP A 92 2.04 13.55 7.36
N GLU A 93 2.03 12.39 8.01
CA GLU A 93 3.23 11.80 8.58
C GLU A 93 4.24 11.40 7.49
N LEU A 94 3.78 10.81 6.37
CA LEU A 94 4.65 10.43 5.27
C LEU A 94 5.31 11.66 4.62
N GLU A 95 4.58 12.77 4.49
CA GLU A 95 5.16 14.03 4.03
C GLU A 95 6.22 14.56 5.01
N LYS A 96 5.97 14.48 6.32
CA LYS A 96 6.93 14.90 7.35
C LYS A 96 8.22 14.08 7.30
N ASP A 97 8.11 12.76 7.15
CA ASP A 97 9.26 11.88 7.02
C ASP A 97 10.05 12.17 5.74
N LEU A 98 9.35 12.42 4.63
CA LEU A 98 9.94 12.80 3.35
C LEU A 98 10.71 14.12 3.40
N LEU A 99 10.16 15.13 4.09
CA LEU A 99 10.82 16.42 4.28
C LEU A 99 12.05 16.30 5.20
N SER A 100 12.02 15.37 6.13
CA SER A 100 13.12 15.10 7.07
C SER A 100 14.21 14.23 6.44
N ALA A 101 13.87 13.43 5.44
CA ALA A 101 14.82 12.62 4.68
C ALA A 101 15.67 13.53 3.77
N MET A 102 16.96 13.70 4.08
CA MET A 102 17.94 14.40 3.24
C MET A 102 18.25 13.65 1.91
N ASP A 103 17.39 12.74 1.48
CA ASP A 103 17.56 11.93 0.28
C ASP A 103 16.79 12.54 -0.90
N LEU A 104 17.55 12.99 -1.90
CA LEU A 104 17.05 13.52 -3.16
C LEU A 104 16.10 12.56 -3.91
N LYS A 105 16.26 11.24 -3.76
CA LYS A 105 15.32 10.27 -4.36
C LYS A 105 13.97 10.30 -3.67
N MET A 106 13.95 10.51 -2.36
CA MET A 106 12.72 10.59 -1.57
C MET A 106 11.99 11.91 -1.78
N ALA A 107 12.71 13.02 -1.88
CA ALA A 107 12.12 14.33 -2.16
C ALA A 107 11.27 14.34 -3.45
N LYS A 108 11.59 13.49 -4.45
CA LYS A 108 10.80 13.35 -5.69
C LYS A 108 9.38 12.81 -5.46
N LEU A 109 9.09 12.21 -4.31
CA LEU A 109 7.78 11.67 -3.97
C LEU A 109 6.83 12.73 -3.38
N LEU A 110 7.35 13.84 -2.85
CA LEU A 110 6.55 14.90 -2.21
C LEU A 110 5.39 15.42 -3.07
N PRO A 111 5.56 15.71 -4.38
CA PRO A 111 4.45 16.18 -5.21
C PRO A 111 3.29 15.17 -5.27
N TYR A 112 3.58 13.87 -5.33
CA TYR A 112 2.56 12.82 -5.37
C TYR A 112 1.76 12.76 -4.07
N ILE A 113 2.44 12.89 -2.92
CA ILE A 113 1.78 12.94 -1.61
C ILE A 113 0.85 14.15 -1.52
N ARG A 114 1.33 15.33 -1.91
CA ARG A 114 0.55 16.58 -1.87
C ARG A 114 -0.67 16.55 -2.78
N ILE A 115 -0.52 16.05 -4.01
CA ILE A 115 -1.64 15.91 -4.96
C ILE A 115 -2.70 14.96 -4.38
N ARG A 116 -2.28 13.83 -3.80
CA ARG A 116 -3.19 12.87 -3.20
C ARG A 116 -3.94 13.45 -1.99
N LYS A 117 -3.23 14.15 -1.09
CA LYS A 117 -3.86 14.86 0.02
C LYS A 117 -4.90 15.88 -0.45
N ALA A 118 -4.57 16.67 -1.47
CA ALA A 118 -5.51 17.62 -2.05
C ALA A 118 -6.75 16.92 -2.61
N SER A 119 -6.57 15.81 -3.32
CA SER A 119 -7.67 14.98 -3.83
C SER A 119 -8.57 14.46 -2.70
N TYR A 120 -7.99 13.93 -1.62
CA TYR A 120 -8.77 13.47 -0.47
C TYR A 120 -9.49 14.59 0.25
N ARG A 121 -8.99 15.83 0.19
CA ARG A 121 -9.66 16.99 0.79
C ARG A 121 -10.85 17.50 -0.02
N SER A 122 -10.84 17.25 -1.33
CA SER A 122 -11.82 17.77 -2.29
C SER A 122 -13.08 16.90 -2.48
N LYS A 123 -13.11 15.67 -1.96
CA LYS A 123 -14.25 14.74 -2.05
C LYS A 123 -14.94 14.62 -0.70
#